data_AF-A0A6M3KCS5-F1
#
_entry.id   AF-A0A6M3KCS5-F1
#
_cell.length_a   1.000
_cell.length_b   1.000
_cell.length_c   1.000
_cell.angle_alpha   90.00
_cell.angle_beta   90.00
_cell.angle_gamma   90.00
#
_symmetry.space_group_name_H-M   'P 1'
#
loop_
_entity.id
_entity.type
_entity.pdbx_description
1 polymer ?
#
loop_
_entity_poly.entity_id
_entity_poly.type
_entity_poly.pdbx_seq_one_letter_code
_entity_poly.pdbx_strand_id
1 'polypeptide(L)'
;MADSMLSKFDYSGVSDVCYADANQESYKKAAEFLGDTVEDWGCGTGWSKRHFKNYKGIDGSPSKLVAEKDIVDLVNYTSSVDNILMRQVLELNIEWRQILENVKKSFKKKFFLVVFTPFVEKTIIGGTEPIVTADGLV
;
A
#
# COMPACT_ATOMS: atom_id res chain seq x y z
N MET A 1 2.14 20.91 9.52
CA MET A 1 1.84 19.55 10.01
C MET A 1 2.03 18.62 8.83
N ALA A 2 2.73 17.51 9.00
CA ALA A 2 2.88 16.51 7.94
C ALA A 2 1.48 16.03 7.52
N ASP A 3 1.22 16.03 6.22
CA ASP A 3 -0.10 15.65 5.68
C ASP A 3 -0.14 14.12 5.53
N SER A 4 -0.27 13.43 6.67
CA SER A 4 -0.26 11.96 6.75
C SER A 4 -1.51 11.33 6.14
N MET A 5 -1.39 10.08 5.68
CA MET A 5 -2.52 9.25 5.23
C MET A 5 -3.19 8.43 6.34
N LEU A 6 -2.71 8.54 7.59
CA LEU A 6 -3.33 7.85 8.73
C LEU A 6 -4.82 8.21 8.85
N SER A 7 -5.67 7.19 8.87
CA SER A 7 -7.12 7.27 9.03
C SER A 7 -7.85 8.10 7.96
N LYS A 8 -7.24 8.35 6.79
CA LYS A 8 -7.89 9.05 5.68
C LYS A 8 -8.84 8.16 4.86
N PHE A 9 -8.65 6.84 4.91
CA PHE A 9 -9.58 5.86 4.35
C PHE A 9 -10.10 4.92 5.44
N ASP A 10 -11.24 4.27 5.17
CA ASP A 10 -11.82 3.23 6.01
C ASP A 10 -12.28 2.05 5.12
N TYR A 11 -11.63 0.90 5.30
CA TYR A 11 -11.93 -0.33 4.59
C TYR A 11 -12.65 -1.36 5.46
N SER A 12 -13.07 -1.01 6.68
CA SER A 12 -13.72 -1.93 7.62
C SER A 12 -15.01 -2.55 7.07
N GLY A 13 -15.76 -1.79 6.26
CA GLY A 13 -16.98 -2.24 5.58
C GLY A 13 -16.77 -2.87 4.20
N VAL A 14 -15.55 -2.89 3.68
CA VAL A 14 -15.26 -3.23 2.29
C VAL A 14 -14.82 -4.70 2.20
N SER A 15 -15.37 -5.46 1.24
CA SER A 15 -14.86 -6.80 0.94
C SER A 15 -13.49 -6.72 0.26
N ASP A 16 -12.70 -7.79 0.32
CA ASP A 16 -11.43 -7.82 -0.40
C ASP A 16 -11.67 -7.56 -1.90
N VAL A 17 -11.10 -6.47 -2.43
CA VAL A 17 -11.24 -6.07 -3.84
C VAL A 17 -9.86 -5.80 -4.43
N CYS A 18 -9.65 -6.23 -5.67
CA CYS A 18 -8.45 -5.87 -6.43
C CYS A 18 -8.63 -4.48 -7.02
N TYR A 19 -7.94 -3.48 -6.50
CA TYR A 19 -7.97 -2.13 -7.06
C TYR A 19 -6.81 -1.92 -8.05
N ALA A 20 -7.13 -1.38 -9.22
CA ALA A 20 -6.17 -0.88 -10.21
C ALA A 20 -5.12 -1.90 -10.72
N ASP A 21 -5.45 -3.19 -10.74
CA ASP A 21 -4.65 -4.25 -11.37
C ASP A 21 -5.55 -5.48 -11.66
N ALA A 22 -6.46 -5.34 -12.64
CA ALA A 22 -7.48 -6.36 -12.93
C ALA A 22 -6.87 -7.75 -13.21
N ASN A 23 -5.70 -7.80 -13.84
CA ASN A 23 -4.97 -9.04 -14.15
C ASN A 23 -4.04 -9.52 -13.03
N GLN A 24 -3.90 -8.72 -11.96
CA GLN A 24 -3.07 -8.97 -10.78
C GLN A 24 -1.59 -9.14 -11.11
N GLU A 25 -1.13 -8.55 -12.21
CA GLU A 25 0.24 -8.74 -12.72
C GLU A 25 1.28 -8.17 -11.78
N SER A 26 0.99 -7.05 -11.13
CA SER A 26 1.91 -6.46 -10.15
C SER A 26 2.06 -7.35 -8.91
N TYR A 27 0.97 -7.97 -8.46
CA TYR A 27 0.99 -8.90 -7.31
C TYR A 27 1.74 -10.20 -7.61
N LYS A 28 1.53 -10.80 -8.79
CA LYS A 28 2.25 -12.01 -9.21
C LYS A 28 3.75 -11.78 -9.27
N LYS A 29 4.18 -10.67 -9.90
CA LYS A 29 5.59 -10.29 -9.99
C LYS A 29 6.20 -10.00 -8.62
N ALA A 30 5.45 -9.34 -7.73
CA ALA A 30 5.89 -9.11 -6.36
C ALA A 30 6.10 -10.44 -5.62
N ALA A 31 5.16 -11.39 -5.72
CA ALA A 31 5.26 -12.69 -5.06
C ALA A 31 6.42 -13.53 -5.61
N GLU A 32 6.63 -13.54 -6.93
CA GLU A 32 7.78 -14.20 -7.56
C GLU A 32 9.11 -13.60 -7.06
N PHE A 33 9.20 -12.27 -6.95
CA PHE A 33 10.42 -11.60 -6.51
C PHE A 33 10.69 -11.75 -5.01
N LEU A 34 9.67 -11.56 -4.17
CA LEU A 34 9.80 -11.51 -2.71
C LEU A 34 9.77 -12.91 -2.07
N GLY A 35 9.11 -13.88 -2.70
CA GLY A 35 8.84 -15.21 -2.14
C GLY A 35 7.64 -15.21 -1.20
N ASP A 36 7.58 -16.19 -0.29
CA ASP A 36 6.37 -16.50 0.49
C ASP A 36 6.09 -15.56 1.69
N THR A 37 7.06 -14.74 2.12
CA THR A 37 6.96 -13.92 3.34
C THR A 37 7.07 -12.45 3.02
N VAL A 38 6.13 -11.63 3.50
CA VAL A 38 6.07 -10.20 3.22
C VAL A 38 5.41 -9.39 4.35
N GLU A 39 5.93 -8.19 4.57
CA GLU A 39 5.17 -7.10 5.19
C GLU A 39 4.72 -6.13 4.09
N ASP A 40 3.41 -5.96 3.93
CA ASP A 40 2.78 -5.20 2.85
C ASP A 40 2.35 -3.82 3.37
N TRP A 41 3.10 -2.79 2.97
CA TRP A 41 2.90 -1.42 3.41
C TRP A 41 1.91 -0.69 2.49
N GLY A 42 0.85 -0.15 3.08
CA GLY A 42 -0.29 0.43 2.35
C GLY A 42 -1.18 -0.64 1.73
N CYS A 43 -1.42 -1.73 2.46
CA CYS A 43 -2.12 -2.90 1.92
C CYS A 43 -3.60 -2.68 1.58
N GLY A 44 -4.23 -1.59 2.05
CA GLY A 44 -5.64 -1.28 1.88
C GLY A 44 -6.55 -2.43 2.33
N THR A 45 -7.32 -2.99 1.39
CA THR A 45 -8.16 -4.18 1.63
C THR A 45 -7.39 -5.49 1.70
N GLY A 46 -6.06 -5.48 1.73
CA GLY A 46 -5.18 -6.65 1.87
C GLY A 46 -5.25 -7.65 0.71
N TRP A 47 -5.52 -7.19 -0.52
CA TRP A 47 -5.71 -8.06 -1.69
C TRP A 47 -4.51 -8.99 -1.94
N SER A 48 -3.31 -8.43 -1.79
CA SER A 48 -2.00 -9.10 -1.96
C SER A 48 -1.84 -10.36 -1.12
N LYS A 49 -2.51 -10.47 0.04
CA LYS A 49 -2.45 -11.62 0.97
C LYS A 49 -2.62 -12.98 0.28
N ARG A 50 -3.38 -13.03 -0.81
CA ARG A 50 -3.65 -14.24 -1.61
C ARG A 50 -2.39 -14.82 -2.26
N HIS A 51 -1.35 -14.01 -2.43
CA HIS A 51 -0.12 -14.37 -3.14
C HIS A 51 1.04 -14.74 -2.19
N PHE A 52 0.84 -14.65 -0.87
CA PHE A 52 1.88 -14.86 0.13
C PHE A 52 1.41 -15.85 1.22
N LYS A 53 2.30 -16.72 1.71
CA LYS A 53 1.97 -17.65 2.81
C LYS A 53 2.07 -16.98 4.17
N ASN A 54 3.10 -16.16 4.36
CA ASN A 54 3.36 -15.44 5.60
C ASN A 54 3.18 -13.93 5.33
N TYR A 55 1.95 -13.47 5.50
CA TYR A 55 1.54 -12.12 5.16
C TYR A 55 1.28 -11.28 6.42
N LYS A 56 1.82 -10.06 6.45
CA LYS A 56 1.46 -9.03 7.42
C LYS A 56 1.11 -7.73 6.69
N GLY A 57 -0.11 -7.24 6.87
CA GLY A 57 -0.54 -5.95 6.33
C GLY A 57 -0.25 -4.81 7.30
N ILE A 58 0.29 -3.71 6.79
CA ILE A 58 0.51 -2.45 7.50
C ILE A 58 -0.22 -1.36 6.71
N ASP A 59 -1.11 -0.60 7.34
CA ASP A 59 -1.85 0.46 6.66
C ASP A 59 -2.16 1.63 7.58
N GLY A 60 -2.44 2.81 7.03
CA GLY A 60 -3.01 3.92 7.81
C GLY A 60 -4.51 3.76 8.08
N SER A 61 -5.16 2.82 7.40
CA SER A 61 -6.60 2.68 7.34
C SER A 61 -7.05 1.40 8.05
N PRO A 62 -8.14 1.45 8.83
CA PRO A 62 -8.72 0.23 9.37
C PRO A 62 -9.23 -0.67 8.24
N SER A 63 -8.96 -1.98 8.35
CA SER A 63 -9.54 -3.01 7.49
C SER A 63 -9.66 -4.33 8.27
N LYS A 64 -10.49 -5.26 7.79
CA LYS A 64 -10.62 -6.59 8.42
C LYS A 64 -9.34 -7.43 8.38
N LEU A 65 -8.37 -7.04 7.55
CA LEU A 65 -7.12 -7.78 7.32
C LEU A 65 -5.91 -7.15 7.99
N VAL A 66 -6.05 -5.95 8.54
CA VAL A 66 -5.01 -5.24 9.30
C VAL A 66 -5.37 -5.32 10.78
N ALA A 67 -4.46 -5.85 11.60
CA ALA A 67 -4.67 -5.83 13.05
C ALA A 67 -4.63 -4.38 13.55
N GLU A 68 -5.38 -4.06 14.60
CA GLU A 68 -5.44 -2.68 15.14
C GLU A 68 -4.06 -2.08 15.43
N LYS A 69 -3.13 -2.88 15.97
CA LYS A 69 -1.74 -2.47 16.25
C LYS A 69 -0.89 -2.18 15.00
N ASP A 70 -1.33 -2.64 13.84
CA ASP A 70 -0.66 -2.52 12.54
C ASP A 70 -1.34 -1.42 11.69
N ILE A 71 -2.31 -0.69 12.27
CA ILE A 71 -2.83 0.57 11.74
C ILE A 71 -1.89 1.70 12.19
N VAL A 72 -1.05 2.19 11.28
CA VAL A 72 0.06 3.10 11.60
C VAL A 72 0.28 4.17 10.54
N ASP A 73 0.90 5.27 10.94
CA ASP A 73 1.40 6.28 10.02
C ASP A 73 2.77 5.84 9.46
N LEU A 74 2.82 5.52 8.17
CA LEU A 74 4.06 5.08 7.50
C LEU A 74 5.19 6.14 7.53
N VAL A 75 4.86 7.42 7.73
CA VAL A 75 5.84 8.50 7.91
C VAL A 75 6.66 8.28 9.20
N ASN A 76 6.07 7.63 10.20
CA ASN A 76 6.66 7.40 11.52
C ASN A 76 6.94 5.91 11.80
N TYR A 77 6.53 5.02 10.91
CA TYR A 77 6.65 3.58 11.09
C TYR A 77 7.99 3.02 10.60
N THR A 78 8.59 2.12 11.37
CA THR A 78 9.67 1.25 10.93
C THR A 78 9.47 -0.15 11.51
N SER A 79 9.99 -1.16 10.83
CA SER A 79 9.95 -2.56 11.28
C SER A 79 11.30 -3.25 11.07
N SER A 80 11.38 -4.56 11.23
CA SER A 80 12.61 -5.33 10.99
C SER A 80 12.26 -6.67 10.35
N VAL A 81 12.01 -6.65 9.05
CA VAL A 81 11.46 -7.78 8.28
C VAL A 81 12.37 -8.15 7.11
N ASP A 82 12.22 -9.34 6.57
CA ASP A 82 13.01 -9.76 5.41
C ASP A 82 12.64 -8.98 4.15
N ASN A 83 11.33 -8.85 3.92
CA ASN A 83 10.77 -8.43 2.65
C ASN A 83 9.64 -7.42 2.86
N ILE A 84 9.63 -6.35 2.06
CA ILE A 84 8.57 -5.35 2.05
C ILE A 84 7.97 -5.24 0.63
N LEU A 85 6.65 -5.27 0.55
CA LEU A 85 5.88 -4.83 -0.63
C LEU A 85 5.31 -3.44 -0.35
N MET A 86 5.34 -2.56 -1.34
CA MET A 86 4.65 -1.27 -1.30
C MET A 86 4.04 -0.99 -2.66
N ARG A 87 2.73 -0.72 -2.70
CA ARG A 87 2.01 -0.46 -3.94
C ARG A 87 1.09 0.74 -3.77
N GLN A 88 1.21 1.73 -4.67
CA GLN A 88 0.35 2.93 -4.72
C GLN A 88 0.33 3.77 -3.42
N VAL A 89 1.41 3.71 -2.63
CA VAL A 89 1.54 4.47 -1.38
C VAL A 89 2.11 5.86 -1.63
N LEU A 90 3.21 5.96 -2.38
CA LEU A 90 4.00 7.18 -2.47
C LEU A 90 3.24 8.31 -3.16
N GLU A 91 2.37 7.99 -4.10
CA GLU A 91 1.56 8.93 -4.87
C GLU A 91 0.52 9.67 -4.01
N LEU A 92 0.10 9.06 -2.91
CA LEU A 92 -0.90 9.61 -1.99
C LEU A 92 -0.25 10.35 -0.81
N ASN A 93 1.07 10.27 -0.65
CA ASN A 93 1.78 10.80 0.52
C ASN A 93 2.73 11.94 0.11
N ILE A 94 2.48 13.16 0.60
CA ILE A 94 3.40 14.30 0.40
C ILE A 94 4.79 13.97 0.98
N GLU A 95 4.82 13.30 2.14
CA GLU A 95 6.04 12.89 2.86
C GLU A 95 6.63 11.55 2.34
N TRP A 96 6.41 11.21 1.06
CA TRP A 96 6.88 9.95 0.46
C TRP A 96 8.39 9.70 0.65
N ARG A 97 9.20 10.75 0.73
CA ARG A 97 10.66 10.64 0.98
C ARG A 97 10.94 10.00 2.33
N GLN A 98 10.22 10.43 3.37
CA GLN A 98 10.39 9.88 4.71
C GLN A 98 9.94 8.42 4.77
N ILE A 99 8.85 8.08 4.08
CA ILE A 99 8.36 6.71 3.96
C ILE A 99 9.43 5.81 3.32
N LEU A 100 10.07 6.24 2.22
CA LEU A 100 11.16 5.49 1.59
C LEU A 100 12.38 5.33 2.50
N GLU A 101 12.75 6.38 3.26
CA GLU A 101 13.84 6.26 4.24
C GLU A 101 13.49 5.28 5.37
N ASN A 102 12.23 5.20 5.78
CA ASN A 102 11.76 4.24 6.76
C ASN A 102 11.78 2.80 6.21
N VAL A 103 11.36 2.60 4.95
CA VAL A 103 11.45 1.30 4.27
C VAL A 103 12.90 0.81 4.24
N LYS A 104 13.84 1.67 3.83
CA LYS A 104 15.28 1.35 3.77
C LYS A 104 15.85 0.87 5.10
N LYS A 105 15.31 1.34 6.22
CA LYS A 105 15.69 0.91 7.57
C LYS A 105 15.03 -0.41 7.99
N SER A 106 13.97 -0.83 7.29
CA SER A 106 13.06 -1.87 7.76
C SER A 106 13.22 -3.22 7.08
N PHE A 107 13.54 -3.27 5.79
CA PHE A 107 13.77 -4.55 5.09
C PHE A 107 15.22 -5.02 5.21
N LYS A 108 15.42 -6.34 5.29
CA LYS A 108 16.76 -6.97 5.37
C LYS A 108 17.23 -7.59 4.06
N LYS A 109 16.29 -7.99 3.19
CA LYS A 109 16.60 -8.71 1.95
C LYS A 109 16.08 -7.99 0.72
N LYS A 110 14.77 -7.79 0.62
CA LYS A 110 14.15 -7.30 -0.62
C LYS A 110 13.07 -6.25 -0.35
N PHE A 111 13.02 -5.26 -1.22
CA PHE A 111 11.94 -4.29 -1.28
C PHE A 111 11.40 -4.27 -2.70
N PHE A 112 10.08 -4.42 -2.85
CA PHE A 112 9.39 -4.32 -4.13
C PHE A 112 8.42 -3.14 -4.11
N LEU A 113 8.69 -2.15 -4.96
CA LEU A 113 7.90 -0.94 -5.09
C LEU A 113 7.11 -0.97 -6.40
N VAL A 114 5.80 -0.82 -6.30
CA VAL A 114 4.90 -0.59 -7.44
C VAL A 114 4.39 0.84 -7.38
N VAL A 115 4.84 1.65 -8.32
CA VAL A 115 4.35 3.02 -8.50
C VAL A 115 3.30 3.09 -9.60
N PHE A 116 2.28 3.89 -9.37
CA PHE A 116 1.36 4.37 -10.38
C PHE A 116 1.74 5.81 -10.73
N THR A 117 2.79 5.96 -11.51
CA THR A 117 3.13 7.26 -12.11
C THR A 117 2.84 7.15 -13.61
N PRO A 118 1.91 7.94 -14.17
CA PRO A 118 1.85 8.06 -15.62
C PRO A 118 3.23 8.58 -16.08
N PHE A 119 3.88 7.88 -17.00
CA PHE A 119 5.15 8.33 -17.58
C PHE A 119 4.88 9.58 -18.43
N VAL A 120 4.88 10.74 -17.79
CA VAL A 120 4.72 12.06 -18.40
C VAL A 120 6.00 12.86 -18.18
N GLU A 121 6.25 13.83 -19.06
CA GLU A 121 7.47 14.65 -19.04
C GLU A 121 7.66 15.44 -17.74
N LYS A 122 6.55 15.72 -17.02
CA LYS A 122 6.56 16.42 -15.74
C LYS A 122 5.57 15.77 -14.77
N THR A 123 6.01 15.47 -13.55
CA THR A 123 5.13 15.02 -12.46
C THR A 123 4.00 16.03 -12.25
N ILE A 124 2.76 15.55 -12.37
CA ILE A 124 1.55 16.28 -12.04
C ILE A 124 0.91 15.64 -10.81
N ILE A 125 0.38 16.45 -9.89
CA ILE A 125 -0.48 15.94 -8.82
C ILE A 125 -1.80 15.57 -9.51
N GLY A 126 -2.11 14.27 -9.56
CA GLY A 126 -3.40 13.80 -10.08
C GLY A 126 -4.53 14.16 -9.12
N GLY A 127 -5.66 14.61 -9.67
CA GLY A 127 -6.91 14.63 -8.90
C GLY A 127 -7.39 13.20 -8.68
N THR A 128 -7.91 12.90 -7.49
CA THR A 128 -8.68 11.68 -7.27
C THR A 128 -9.98 11.81 -8.07
N GLU A 129 -10.22 10.93 -9.04
CA GLU A 129 -11.58 10.82 -9.57
C GLU A 129 -12.50 10.31 -8.47
N PRO A 130 -13.70 10.88 -8.33
CA PRO A 130 -14.68 10.41 -7.37
C PRO A 130 -15.03 8.94 -7.58
N ILE A 131 -15.22 8.22 -6.48
CA ILE A 131 -15.69 6.83 -6.52
C ILE A 131 -17.11 6.86 -7.12
N VAL A 132 -17.28 6.23 -8.29
CA VAL A 132 -18.62 6.01 -8.86
C VAL A 132 -19.23 4.79 -8.18
N THR A 133 -20.23 5.01 -7.33
CA THR A 133 -21.03 3.93 -6.76
C THR A 133 -22.13 3.53 -7.74
N ALA A 134 -22.77 2.37 -7.53
CA ALA A 134 -23.78 1.83 -8.44
C ALA A 134 -25.03 2.73 -8.63
N ASP A 135 -25.18 3.74 -7.78
CA ASP A 135 -26.26 4.74 -7.74
C ASP A 135 -25.85 6.13 -8.23
N GLY A 136 -24.57 6.37 -8.59
CA GLY A 136 -24.10 7.65 -9.16
C GLY A 136 -22.73 8.11 -8.65
N LEU A 137 -22.29 9.27 -9.13
CA LEU A 137 -21.05 9.95 -8.72
C LEU A 137 -21.22 10.58 -7.32
N VAL A 138 -20.24 10.40 -6.44
CA VAL A 138 -20.10 11.14 -5.16
C VAL A 138 -19.09 12.27 -5.30
#